data_AF-A0A7W0U639-F1
#
_entry.id   AF-A0A7W0U639-F1
#
_cell.length_a   1.000
_cell.length_b   1.000
_cell.length_c   1.000
_cell.angle_alpha   90.00
_cell.angle_beta   90.00
_cell.angle_gamma   90.00
#
_symmetry.space_group_name_H-M   'P 1'
#
loop_
_entity.id
_entity.type
_entity.pdbx_description
1 polymer ?
#
loop_
_entity_poly.entity_id
_entity_poly.type
_entity_poly.pdbx_seq_one_letter_code
_entity_poly.pdbx_strand_id
1 'polypeptide(L)'
;ATAVATATSVVFVEGRTQGELFESHDVHYVPTTLSSEHVRASAAIPVLFPAISVERPESVRGWYYDGGTRLNTPIKPVLDFGVDRVVISATHSVGRVEHAPWQDPKNAPDVADGAVQLLLATMADPLIVDVRMLGKINLIVGDEAGTEATRRNRERHGKAPYKQVPYILVTPPHRDSVGDAAAEVFHRRYQGLRGLRSPNVALLGRLVGGVTEPHGELLSYFFFEHHYAEKLIEMGRADAKRRLERDGELWGSGPPGASDGG
;
A
#
# COMPACT_ATOMS: atom_id res chain seq x y z
N ALA A 1 0.79 -2.58 11.75
CA ALA A 1 -0.18 -3.59 12.22
C ALA A 1 -1.14 -2.95 13.21
N THR A 2 -2.36 -3.46 13.35
CA THR A 2 -3.38 -2.94 14.27
C THR A 2 -3.55 -3.90 15.45
N ALA A 3 -3.37 -3.40 16.68
CA ALA A 3 -3.52 -4.21 17.90
C ALA A 3 -5.00 -4.55 18.14
N VAL A 4 -5.32 -5.82 18.36
CA VAL A 4 -6.70 -6.29 18.56
C VAL A 4 -7.32 -5.70 19.82
N ALA A 5 -6.56 -5.64 20.92
CA ALA A 5 -7.08 -5.23 22.21
C ALA A 5 -7.46 -3.73 22.29
N THR A 6 -6.73 -2.88 21.57
CA THR A 6 -6.87 -1.42 21.68
C THR A 6 -7.33 -0.74 20.39
N ALA A 7 -7.37 -1.49 19.28
CA ALA A 7 -7.56 -0.96 17.93
C ALA A 7 -6.54 0.14 17.57
N THR A 8 -5.36 0.15 18.19
CA THR A 8 -4.29 1.13 17.93
C THR A 8 -3.41 0.66 16.77
N SER A 9 -3.06 1.58 15.87
CA SER A 9 -2.06 1.34 14.83
C SER A 9 -0.67 1.34 15.46
N VAL A 10 0.05 0.22 15.30
CA VAL A 10 1.42 0.04 15.78
C VAL A 10 2.36 -0.11 14.58
N VAL A 11 3.41 0.72 14.57
CA VAL A 11 4.47 0.69 13.55
C VAL A 11 5.75 0.19 14.21
N PHE A 12 6.16 -1.02 13.84
CA PHE A 12 7.41 -1.61 14.28
C PHE A 12 8.57 -1.06 13.44
N VAL A 13 9.62 -0.59 14.08
CA VAL A 13 10.70 0.16 13.45
C VAL A 13 12.03 -0.54 13.72
N GLU A 14 12.68 -1.00 12.66
CA GLU A 14 14.07 -1.47 12.71
C GLU A 14 14.94 -0.50 11.91
N GLY A 15 15.98 0.04 12.55
CA GLY A 15 16.90 0.95 11.89
C GLY A 15 17.83 1.65 12.87
N ARG A 16 18.75 2.45 12.31
CA ARG A 16 19.62 3.34 13.10
C ARG A 16 18.87 4.62 13.45
N THR A 17 17.73 4.52 14.13
CA THR A 17 17.04 5.70 14.65
C THR A 17 17.90 6.31 15.76
N GLN A 18 18.64 7.36 15.43
CA GLN A 18 19.46 8.15 16.37
C GLN A 18 18.65 9.24 17.09
N GLY A 19 17.32 9.20 17.05
CA GLY A 19 16.45 10.22 17.66
C GLY A 19 15.26 9.61 18.41
N GLU A 20 14.59 10.45 19.20
CA GLU A 20 13.31 10.12 19.82
C GLU A 20 12.28 9.82 18.70
N LEU A 21 11.54 8.72 18.87
CA LEU A 21 10.45 8.41 17.95
C LEU A 21 9.38 9.50 18.05
N PHE A 22 8.83 9.90 16.90
CA PHE A 22 7.75 10.88 16.86
C PHE A 22 6.54 10.39 17.67
N GLU A 23 6.08 11.17 18.63
CA GLU A 23 4.83 10.89 19.34
C GLU A 23 3.63 11.26 18.45
N SER A 24 3.02 10.26 17.83
CA SER A 24 1.76 10.42 17.13
C SER A 24 0.59 10.05 18.04
N HIS A 25 -0.50 10.83 17.98
CA HIS A 25 -1.72 10.54 18.74
C HIS A 25 -2.43 9.28 18.22
N ASP A 26 -2.24 8.96 16.94
CA ASP A 26 -2.97 7.88 16.24
C ASP A 26 -2.11 6.64 15.97
N VAL A 27 -0.79 6.75 16.14
CA VAL A 27 0.18 5.71 15.78
C VAL A 27 1.21 5.54 16.89
N HIS A 28 1.34 4.31 17.37
CA HIS A 28 2.37 3.94 18.33
C HIS A 28 3.59 3.37 17.59
N TYR A 29 4.69 4.10 17.60
CA TYR A 29 5.95 3.65 17.03
C TYR A 29 6.74 2.83 18.05
N VAL A 30 7.21 1.65 17.64
CA VAL A 30 7.90 0.71 18.53
C VAL A 30 9.24 0.31 17.90
N PRO A 31 10.38 0.72 18.49
CA PRO A 31 11.67 0.24 18.04
C PRO A 31 11.81 -1.25 18.37
N THR A 32 12.18 -2.07 17.39
CA THR A 32 12.42 -3.51 17.59
C THR A 32 13.24 -4.08 16.44
N THR A 33 13.80 -5.27 16.64
CA THR A 33 14.32 -6.07 15.54
C THR A 33 13.14 -6.70 14.80
N LEU A 34 13.00 -6.42 13.51
CA LEU A 34 11.91 -6.96 12.71
C LEU A 34 12.08 -8.47 12.54
N SER A 35 10.96 -9.17 12.47
CA SER A 35 10.89 -10.62 12.39
C SER A 35 9.68 -11.02 11.56
N SER A 36 9.56 -12.31 11.24
CA SER A 36 8.41 -12.81 10.48
C SER A 36 7.07 -12.60 11.19
N GLU A 37 7.04 -12.46 12.51
CA GLU A 37 5.79 -12.17 13.25
C GLU A 37 5.25 -10.78 12.90
N HIS A 38 6.13 -9.78 12.81
CA HIS A 38 5.79 -8.40 12.47
C HIS A 38 5.28 -8.29 11.02
N VAL A 39 5.95 -8.98 10.09
CA VAL A 39 5.55 -9.02 8.68
C VAL A 39 4.19 -9.70 8.52
N ARG A 40 3.99 -10.87 9.14
CA ARG A 40 2.71 -11.58 9.09
C ARG A 40 1.58 -10.78 9.76
N ALA A 41 1.85 -10.14 10.90
CA ALA A 41 0.89 -9.27 11.56
C ALA A 41 0.47 -8.11 10.64
N SER A 42 1.41 -7.51 9.92
CA SER A 42 1.13 -6.46 8.94
C SER A 42 0.48 -6.94 7.65
N ALA A 43 0.27 -8.25 7.46
CA ALA A 43 -0.41 -8.82 6.29
C ALA A 43 -1.68 -9.59 6.67
N ALA A 44 -2.04 -9.62 7.95
CA ALA A 44 -3.19 -10.36 8.46
C ALA A 44 -4.48 -9.57 8.24
N ILE A 45 -4.95 -9.50 6.99
CA ILE A 45 -6.19 -8.81 6.62
C ILE A 45 -7.36 -9.46 7.37
N PRO A 46 -8.17 -8.68 8.13
CA PRO A 46 -9.34 -9.20 8.82
C PRO A 46 -10.29 -9.95 7.87
N VAL A 47 -11.05 -10.91 8.40
CA VAL A 47 -11.92 -11.83 7.64
C VAL A 47 -11.15 -12.88 6.83
N LEU A 48 -9.95 -12.56 6.34
CA LEU A 48 -9.16 -13.44 5.46
C LEU A 48 -8.12 -14.26 6.22
N PHE A 49 -7.48 -13.67 7.24
CA PHE A 49 -6.43 -14.30 8.01
C PHE A 49 -6.71 -14.25 9.51
N PRO A 50 -6.23 -15.25 10.28
CA PRO A 50 -6.26 -15.18 11.73
C PRO A 50 -5.35 -14.05 12.23
N ALA A 51 -5.65 -13.52 13.42
CA ALA A 51 -4.76 -12.59 14.08
C ALA A 51 -3.41 -13.27 14.37
N ILE A 52 -2.33 -12.49 14.31
CA ILE A 52 -0.97 -12.97 14.54
C ILE A 52 -0.52 -12.55 15.95
N SER A 53 -0.02 -13.51 16.72
CA SER A 53 0.65 -13.22 17.99
C SER A 53 2.02 -12.62 17.70
N VAL A 54 2.26 -11.41 18.23
CA VAL A 54 3.56 -10.75 18.23
C VAL A 54 4.08 -10.84 19.66
N GLU A 55 5.22 -11.51 19.85
CA GLU A 55 5.78 -11.77 21.17
C GLU A 55 6.81 -10.73 21.60
N ARG A 56 7.37 -9.99 20.63
CA ARG A 56 8.45 -9.02 20.87
C ARG A 56 8.19 -7.68 20.18
N PRO A 57 8.60 -6.56 20.81
CA PRO A 57 9.12 -6.48 22.17
C PRO A 57 7.99 -6.67 23.21
N GLU A 58 8.34 -7.08 24.43
CA GLU A 58 7.35 -7.45 25.47
C GLU A 58 6.36 -6.33 25.78
N SER A 59 6.78 -5.06 25.67
CA SER A 59 5.95 -3.87 25.88
C SER A 59 4.72 -3.80 24.98
N VAL A 60 4.73 -4.48 23.84
CA VAL A 60 3.63 -4.54 22.88
C VAL A 60 3.30 -5.98 22.48
N ARG A 61 3.53 -6.94 23.38
CA ARG A 61 3.10 -8.32 23.14
C ARG A 61 1.58 -8.38 23.02
N GLY A 62 1.07 -9.05 21.98
CA GLY A 62 -0.37 -9.19 21.79
C GLY A 62 -0.76 -9.75 20.42
N TRP A 63 -2.05 -9.68 20.13
CA TRP A 63 -2.63 -10.13 18.87
C TRP A 63 -2.84 -8.96 17.91
N TYR A 64 -2.50 -9.17 16.65
CA TYR A 64 -2.49 -8.14 15.62
C TYR A 64 -3.18 -8.57 14.33
N TYR A 65 -3.83 -7.60 13.71
CA TYR A 65 -4.27 -7.66 12.31
C TYR A 65 -3.46 -6.67 11.46
N ASP A 66 -3.71 -6.70 10.15
CA ASP A 66 -3.15 -5.77 9.18
C ASP A 66 -3.32 -4.30 9.61
N GLY A 67 -2.29 -3.50 9.34
CA GLY A 67 -2.25 -2.07 9.64
C GLY A 67 -3.06 -1.20 8.67
N GLY A 68 -3.29 -1.65 7.43
CA GLY A 68 -4.08 -0.94 6.43
C GLY A 68 -5.54 -0.72 6.86
N THR A 69 -6.05 -1.56 7.76
CA THR A 69 -7.39 -1.44 8.35
C THR A 69 -7.67 -0.12 9.08
N ARG A 70 -6.63 0.59 9.53
CA ARG A 70 -6.74 1.88 10.24
C ARG A 70 -5.75 2.93 9.77
N LEU A 71 -4.56 2.53 9.32
CA LEU A 71 -3.56 3.46 8.86
C LEU A 71 -3.80 3.82 7.39
N ASN A 72 -4.63 4.84 7.16
CA ASN A 72 -4.93 5.38 5.83
C ASN A 72 -3.85 6.36 5.31
N THR A 73 -2.67 6.42 5.95
CA THR A 73 -1.55 7.31 5.60
C THR A 73 -0.23 6.54 5.60
N PRO A 74 0.01 5.68 4.59
CA PRO A 74 1.17 4.79 4.55
C PRO A 74 2.53 5.52 4.49
N ILE A 75 2.56 6.78 4.07
CA ILE A 75 3.78 7.60 3.97
C ILE A 75 4.04 8.37 5.27
N LYS A 76 3.00 8.70 6.04
CA LYS A 76 3.17 9.45 7.30
C LYS A 76 4.27 8.88 8.23
N PRO A 77 4.36 7.55 8.47
CA PRO A 77 5.43 6.96 9.26
C PRO A 77 6.84 7.36 8.83
N VAL A 78 7.13 7.39 7.52
CA VAL A 78 8.46 7.74 7.03
C VAL A 78 8.73 9.25 7.14
N LEU A 79 7.70 10.08 6.99
CA LEU A 79 7.82 11.54 7.16
C LEU A 79 8.03 11.93 8.62
N ASP A 80 7.39 11.23 9.55
CA ASP A 80 7.55 11.43 11.00
C ASP A 80 9.00 11.15 11.45
N PHE A 81 9.78 10.35 10.72
CA PHE A 81 11.23 10.19 10.93
C PHE A 81 12.08 11.37 10.44
N GLY A 82 11.46 12.43 9.92
CA GLY A 82 12.20 13.62 9.50
C GLY A 82 13.12 13.38 8.31
N VAL A 83 12.78 12.46 7.40
CA VAL A 83 13.57 12.20 6.20
C VAL A 83 13.64 13.42 5.28
N ASP A 84 14.77 13.62 4.60
CA ASP A 84 14.93 14.72 3.64
C ASP A 84 14.38 14.38 2.26
N ARG A 85 14.30 13.08 1.96
CA ARG A 85 13.82 12.55 0.69
C ARG A 85 13.23 11.16 0.90
N VAL A 86 12.31 10.74 0.03
CA VAL A 86 11.64 9.43 0.14
C VAL A 86 11.53 8.72 -1.20
N VAL A 87 11.82 7.42 -1.22
CA VAL A 87 11.53 6.55 -2.38
C VAL A 87 10.28 5.75 -2.08
N ILE A 88 9.31 5.81 -2.98
CA ILE A 88 7.99 5.21 -2.84
C ILE A 88 7.81 4.19 -3.94
N SER A 89 7.60 2.93 -3.55
CA SER A 89 7.26 1.83 -4.46
C SER A 89 5.82 1.45 -4.23
N ALA A 90 4.99 1.58 -5.27
CA ALA A 90 3.57 1.21 -5.24
C ALA A 90 3.34 -0.08 -6.05
N THR A 91 2.36 -0.86 -5.63
CA THR A 91 1.84 -2.02 -6.40
C THR A 91 0.73 -1.64 -7.37
N HIS A 92 0.28 -0.38 -7.33
CA HIS A 92 -0.73 0.16 -8.23
C HIS A 92 -0.18 1.31 -9.08
N SER A 93 -0.66 1.38 -10.32
CA SER A 93 -0.37 2.52 -11.19
C SER A 93 -1.06 3.78 -10.69
N VAL A 94 -0.37 4.91 -10.80
CA VAL A 94 -0.88 6.26 -10.45
C VAL A 94 -1.45 6.97 -11.70
N GLY A 95 -1.44 6.28 -12.85
CA GLY A 95 -1.96 6.78 -14.12
C GLY A 95 -3.48 7.05 -14.09
N ARG A 96 -3.95 7.73 -15.14
CA ARG A 96 -5.39 8.01 -15.32
C ARG A 96 -6.16 6.69 -15.30
N VAL A 97 -7.17 6.63 -14.43
CA VAL A 97 -8.13 5.52 -14.44
C VAL A 97 -8.85 5.58 -15.77
N GLU A 98 -8.58 4.61 -16.65
CA GLU A 98 -9.49 4.36 -17.77
C GLU A 98 -10.82 3.95 -17.15
N HIS A 99 -11.88 4.68 -17.49
CA HIS A 99 -13.20 4.31 -17.03
C HIS A 99 -13.55 2.97 -17.65
N ALA A 100 -13.66 1.94 -16.82
CA ALA A 100 -14.25 0.69 -17.25
C ALA A 100 -15.61 1.01 -17.88
N PRO A 101 -15.97 0.35 -19.01
CA PRO A 101 -17.28 0.53 -19.60
C PRO A 101 -18.36 0.25 -18.55
N TRP A 102 -19.45 1.02 -18.59
CA TRP A 102 -20.62 0.74 -17.76
C TRP A 102 -21.03 -0.72 -17.97
N GLN A 103 -21.18 -1.46 -16.88
CA GLN A 103 -21.61 -2.86 -16.93
C GLN A 103 -22.98 -2.95 -17.62
N ASP A 104 -23.22 -4.06 -18.34
CA ASP A 104 -24.53 -4.35 -18.92
C ASP A 104 -25.58 -4.31 -17.78
N PRO A 105 -26.62 -3.45 -17.87
CA PRO A 105 -27.67 -3.36 -16.86
C PRO A 105 -28.38 -4.69 -16.55
N LYS A 106 -28.24 -5.69 -17.42
CA LYS A 106 -28.79 -7.05 -17.23
C LYS A 106 -27.98 -7.90 -16.24
N ASN A 107 -26.72 -7.54 -15.98
CA ASN A 107 -25.85 -8.22 -15.02
C ASN A 107 -25.96 -7.53 -13.67
N ALA A 108 -27.10 -7.68 -13.01
CA ALA A 108 -27.28 -7.15 -11.66
C ALA A 108 -26.31 -7.88 -10.69
N PRO A 109 -25.50 -7.14 -9.91
CA PRO A 109 -24.58 -7.76 -8.96
C PRO A 109 -25.37 -8.49 -7.88
N ASP A 110 -24.87 -9.66 -7.49
CA ASP A 110 -25.45 -10.43 -6.39
C ASP A 110 -24.79 -10.09 -5.02
N VAL A 111 -25.22 -10.79 -3.97
CA VAL A 111 -24.67 -10.58 -2.62
C VAL A 111 -23.18 -10.98 -2.54
N ALA A 112 -22.74 -11.96 -3.33
CA ALA A 112 -21.35 -12.37 -3.37
C ALA A 112 -20.49 -11.29 -4.04
N ASP A 113 -20.98 -10.67 -5.13
CA ASP A 113 -20.33 -9.52 -5.76
C ASP A 113 -20.20 -8.35 -4.77
N GLY A 114 -21.25 -8.09 -3.98
CA GLY A 114 -21.22 -7.08 -2.91
C GLY A 114 -20.18 -7.38 -1.82
N ALA A 115 -20.05 -8.66 -1.41
CA ALA A 115 -19.05 -9.07 -0.43
C ALA A 115 -17.61 -8.95 -0.99
N VAL A 116 -17.41 -9.29 -2.26
CA VAL A 116 -16.16 -9.09 -2.98
C VAL A 116 -15.80 -7.60 -3.05
N GLN A 117 -16.76 -6.74 -3.39
CA GLN A 117 -16.56 -5.30 -3.42
C GLN A 117 -16.19 -4.73 -2.04
N LEU A 118 -16.80 -5.23 -0.97
CA LEU A 118 -16.43 -4.84 0.39
C LEU A 118 -15.00 -5.25 0.73
N LEU A 119 -14.57 -6.46 0.35
CA LEU A 119 -13.18 -6.91 0.52
C LEU A 119 -12.22 -6.03 -0.27
N LEU A 120 -12.49 -5.78 -1.56
CA LEU A 120 -11.69 -4.88 -2.39
C LEU A 120 -11.63 -3.45 -1.83
N ALA A 121 -12.73 -2.95 -1.25
CA ALA A 121 -12.75 -1.62 -0.63
C ALA A 121 -11.83 -1.53 0.59
N THR A 122 -11.67 -2.60 1.37
CA THR A 122 -10.68 -2.65 2.46
C THR A 122 -9.24 -2.71 1.96
N MET A 123 -9.05 -3.15 0.71
CA MET A 123 -7.76 -3.26 0.04
C MET A 123 -7.42 -2.02 -0.81
N ALA A 124 -8.34 -1.06 -0.92
CA ALA A 124 -8.15 0.13 -1.72
C ALA A 124 -6.94 0.92 -1.22
N ASP A 125 -5.92 1.05 -2.07
CA ASP A 125 -4.62 1.58 -1.68
C ASP A 125 -4.65 3.09 -1.34
N PRO A 126 -4.49 3.48 -0.06
CA PRO A 126 -4.42 4.88 0.34
C PRO A 126 -3.14 5.57 -0.13
N LEU A 127 -2.13 4.82 -0.60
CA LEU A 127 -0.82 5.36 -0.97
C LEU A 127 -0.93 6.45 -2.03
N ILE A 128 -1.74 6.28 -3.07
CA ILE A 128 -1.88 7.28 -4.15
C ILE A 128 -2.40 8.61 -3.61
N VAL A 129 -3.38 8.56 -2.70
CA VAL A 129 -3.95 9.75 -2.06
C VAL A 129 -2.87 10.42 -1.21
N ASP A 130 -2.10 9.63 -0.47
CA ASP A 130 -1.03 10.11 0.39
C ASP A 130 0.13 10.74 -0.40
N VAL A 131 0.55 10.15 -1.54
CA VAL A 131 1.56 10.74 -2.43
C VAL A 131 1.08 12.08 -3.01
N ARG A 132 -0.20 12.16 -3.43
CA ARG A 132 -0.77 13.43 -3.91
C ARG A 132 -0.80 14.48 -2.81
N MET A 133 -1.08 14.08 -1.57
CA MET A 133 -1.05 14.99 -0.42
C MET A 133 0.37 15.47 -0.15
N LEU A 134 1.37 14.58 -0.16
CA LEU A 134 2.79 14.95 -0.04
C LEU A 134 3.20 15.97 -1.11
N GLY A 135 2.87 15.71 -2.38
CA GLY A 135 3.15 16.65 -3.47
C GLY A 135 2.47 18.02 -3.28
N LYS A 136 1.24 18.06 -2.79
CA LYS A 136 0.56 19.33 -2.47
C LYS A 136 1.26 20.09 -1.34
N ILE A 137 1.64 19.39 -0.26
CA ILE A 137 2.36 19.99 0.87
C ILE A 137 3.71 20.55 0.40
N ASN A 138 4.45 19.79 -0.40
CA ASN A 138 5.71 20.24 -0.97
C ASN A 138 5.55 21.52 -1.81
N LEU A 139 4.50 21.63 -2.63
CA LEU A 139 4.24 22.87 -3.37
C LEU A 139 3.93 24.05 -2.45
N ILE A 140 3.10 23.86 -1.41
CA ILE A 140 2.75 24.91 -0.45
C ILE A 140 3.98 25.41 0.31
N VAL A 141 4.85 24.49 0.74
CA VAL A 141 6.08 24.81 1.48
C VAL A 141 7.21 25.28 0.55
N GLY A 142 7.04 25.12 -0.77
CA GLY A 142 7.94 25.69 -1.77
C GLY A 142 7.65 27.14 -2.11
N ASP A 143 6.46 27.62 -1.76
CA ASP A 143 6.03 29.00 -1.95
C ASP A 143 6.26 29.82 -0.67
N GLU A 144 6.86 31.00 -0.77
CA GLU A 144 7.16 31.87 0.37
C GLU A 144 5.89 32.23 1.16
N ALA A 145 4.79 32.51 0.45
CA ALA A 145 3.52 32.85 1.09
C ALA A 145 2.91 31.66 1.84
N GLY A 146 3.00 30.46 1.28
CA GLY A 146 2.53 29.22 1.90
C GLY A 146 3.39 28.79 3.10
N THR A 147 4.70 29.00 3.01
CA THR A 147 5.67 28.70 4.07
C THR A 147 5.39 29.52 5.32
N GLU A 148 5.19 30.83 5.19
CA GLU A 148 4.95 31.69 6.36
C GLU A 148 3.61 31.38 7.04
N ALA A 149 2.55 31.12 6.26
CA ALA A 149 1.25 30.76 6.81
C ALA A 149 1.27 29.42 7.56
N THR A 150 1.93 28.40 6.99
CA THR A 150 2.04 27.07 7.60
C THR A 150 2.95 27.09 8.83
N ARG A 151 4.06 27.83 8.79
CA ARG A 151 4.96 28.02 9.94
C ARG A 151 4.22 28.62 11.13
N ARG A 152 3.51 29.73 10.94
CA ARG A 152 2.71 30.38 12.01
C ARG A 152 1.66 29.45 12.60
N ASN A 153 0.97 28.67 11.77
CA ASN A 153 -0.03 27.71 12.25
C ASN A 153 0.62 26.63 13.12
N ARG A 154 1.74 26.05 12.68
CA ARG A 154 2.42 24.97 13.44
C ARG A 154 3.08 25.47 14.72
N GLU A 155 3.67 26.67 14.71
CA GLU A 155 4.18 27.34 15.90
C GLU A 155 3.09 27.52 16.97
N ARG A 156 1.88 27.97 16.57
CA ARG A 156 0.72 28.08 17.48
C ARG A 156 0.30 26.75 18.10
N HIS A 157 0.59 25.64 17.44
CA HIS A 157 0.29 24.29 17.91
C HIS A 157 1.51 23.54 18.47
N GLY A 158 2.65 24.22 18.66
CA GLY A 158 3.88 23.61 19.19
C GLY A 158 4.47 22.53 18.29
N LYS A 159 4.17 22.54 16.99
CA LYS A 159 4.63 21.53 16.03
C LYS A 159 5.81 22.07 15.20
N ALA A 160 6.78 21.21 14.89
CA ALA A 160 7.87 21.55 13.97
C ALA A 160 7.33 21.99 12.60
N PRO A 161 7.95 22.98 11.91
CA PRO A 161 7.49 23.44 10.60
C PRO A 161 7.48 22.31 9.58
N TYR A 162 6.59 22.40 8.59
CA TYR A 162 6.67 21.50 7.44
C TYR A 162 7.94 21.78 6.67
N LYS A 163 8.53 20.73 6.10
CA LYS A 163 9.63 20.83 5.14
C LYS A 163 9.22 20.18 3.82
N GLN A 164 9.79 20.65 2.73
CA GLN A 164 9.69 19.91 1.47
C GLN A 164 10.43 18.58 1.61
N VAL A 165 9.77 17.49 1.20
CA VAL A 165 10.36 16.16 1.11
C VAL A 165 10.17 15.67 -0.33
N PRO A 166 11.15 15.93 -1.22
CA PRO A 166 11.11 15.42 -2.58
C PRO A 166 11.05 13.89 -2.58
N TYR A 167 10.39 13.33 -3.59
CA TYR A 167 10.17 11.89 -3.67
C TYR A 167 10.45 11.31 -5.06
N ILE A 168 10.83 10.02 -5.07
CA ILE A 168 10.80 9.18 -6.27
C ILE A 168 9.58 8.27 -6.16
N LEU A 169 8.76 8.23 -7.20
CA LEU A 169 7.63 7.31 -7.30
C LEU A 169 7.91 6.24 -8.35
N VAL A 170 7.89 4.99 -7.93
CA VAL A 170 7.99 3.80 -8.78
C VAL A 170 6.65 3.09 -8.73
N THR A 171 6.00 2.97 -9.89
CA THR A 171 4.70 2.34 -10.04
C THR A 171 4.71 1.40 -11.24
N PRO A 172 3.89 0.34 -11.25
CA PRO A 172 3.65 -0.42 -12.46
C PRO A 172 3.03 0.46 -13.56
N PRO A 173 3.14 0.04 -14.83
CA PRO A 173 2.65 0.83 -15.96
C PRO A 173 1.12 0.88 -16.00
N HIS A 174 0.45 -0.24 -15.68
CA HIS A 174 -1.00 -0.38 -15.70
C HIS A 174 -1.53 -0.71 -14.31
N ARG A 175 -2.82 -0.39 -14.07
CA ARG A 175 -3.47 -0.59 -12.77
C ARG A 175 -3.49 -2.06 -12.36
N ASP A 176 -3.80 -2.94 -13.32
CA ASP A 176 -4.07 -4.35 -13.06
C ASP A 176 -2.82 -5.23 -13.20
N SER A 177 -1.63 -4.64 -13.42
CA SER A 177 -0.39 -5.40 -13.67
C SER A 177 -0.07 -6.45 -12.60
N VAL A 178 -0.32 -6.14 -11.33
CA VAL A 178 -0.08 -7.05 -10.20
C VAL A 178 -1.10 -8.19 -10.18
N GLY A 179 -2.36 -7.89 -10.49
CA GLY A 179 -3.43 -8.88 -10.61
C GLY A 179 -3.28 -9.78 -11.83
N ASP A 180 -2.89 -9.22 -12.97
CA ASP A 180 -2.58 -9.96 -14.20
C ASP A 180 -1.43 -10.93 -13.97
N ALA A 181 -0.36 -10.48 -13.28
CA ALA A 181 0.75 -11.35 -12.92
C ALA A 181 0.32 -12.50 -12.00
N ALA A 182 -0.60 -12.24 -11.07
CA ALA A 182 -1.15 -13.28 -10.20
C ALA A 182 -1.94 -14.31 -11.02
N ALA A 183 -2.81 -13.84 -11.91
CA ALA A 183 -3.62 -14.69 -12.77
C ALA A 183 -2.75 -15.52 -13.72
N GLU A 184 -1.73 -14.91 -14.32
CA GLU A 184 -0.78 -15.57 -15.22
C GLU A 184 -0.06 -16.73 -14.51
N VAL A 185 0.53 -16.47 -13.33
CA VAL A 185 1.26 -17.48 -12.56
C VAL A 185 0.31 -18.58 -12.07
N PHE A 186 -0.89 -18.20 -11.60
CA PHE A 186 -1.91 -19.16 -11.19
C PHE A 186 -2.31 -20.09 -12.33
N HIS A 187 -2.65 -19.53 -13.50
CA HIS A 187 -3.02 -20.31 -14.67
C HIS A 187 -1.89 -21.24 -15.11
N ARG A 188 -0.66 -20.73 -15.24
CA ARG A 188 0.49 -21.53 -15.65
C ARG A 188 0.73 -22.73 -14.73
N ARG A 189 0.49 -22.57 -13.43
CA ARG A 189 0.85 -23.58 -12.42
C ARG A 189 -0.28 -24.52 -12.03
N TYR A 190 -1.53 -24.06 -12.11
CA TYR A 190 -2.71 -24.75 -11.59
C TYR A 190 -3.77 -25.07 -12.65
N GLN A 191 -3.51 -24.84 -13.93
CA GLN A 191 -4.38 -25.31 -15.02
C GLN A 191 -4.55 -26.84 -15.02
N GLY A 192 -5.76 -27.28 -15.38
CA GLY A 192 -6.13 -28.69 -15.56
C GLY A 192 -6.49 -29.44 -14.26
N LEU A 193 -6.46 -30.77 -14.30
CA LEU A 193 -6.84 -31.69 -13.22
C LEU A 193 -6.06 -31.50 -11.89
N ARG A 194 -4.97 -30.72 -11.89
CA ARG A 194 -4.17 -30.40 -10.70
C ARG A 194 -4.82 -29.34 -9.80
N GLY A 195 -5.60 -28.41 -10.37
CA GLY A 195 -6.30 -27.37 -9.59
C GLY A 195 -7.51 -27.88 -8.81
N LEU A 196 -8.10 -29.00 -9.24
CA LEU A 196 -9.29 -29.61 -8.62
C LEU A 196 -8.96 -30.46 -7.38
N ARG A 197 -7.68 -30.66 -7.05
CA ARG A 197 -7.25 -31.57 -5.99
C ARG A 197 -7.07 -30.91 -4.62
N SER A 198 -7.25 -29.59 -4.51
CA SER A 198 -7.18 -28.87 -3.25
C SER A 198 -8.34 -27.87 -3.13
N PRO A 199 -9.09 -27.88 -2.00
CA PRO A 199 -10.18 -26.92 -1.77
C PRO A 199 -9.69 -25.47 -1.82
N ASN A 200 -8.44 -25.20 -1.42
CA ASN A 200 -7.86 -23.86 -1.48
C ASN A 200 -7.63 -23.40 -2.93
N VAL A 201 -7.20 -24.30 -3.82
CA VAL A 201 -6.97 -23.97 -5.23
C VAL A 201 -8.31 -23.80 -5.97
N ALA A 202 -9.34 -24.56 -5.59
CA ALA A 202 -10.69 -24.38 -6.11
C ALA A 202 -11.29 -23.01 -5.70
N LEU A 203 -11.04 -22.56 -4.46
CA LEU A 203 -11.43 -21.22 -4.00
C LEU A 203 -10.69 -20.12 -4.77
N LEU A 204 -9.37 -20.24 -4.92
CA LEU A 204 -8.57 -19.30 -5.73
C LEU A 204 -9.04 -19.28 -7.20
N GLY A 205 -9.38 -20.44 -7.77
CA GLY A 205 -9.91 -20.54 -9.12
C GLY A 205 -11.24 -19.81 -9.32
N ARG A 206 -12.10 -19.74 -8.29
CA ARG A 206 -13.32 -18.91 -8.33
C ARG A 206 -13.02 -17.41 -8.34
N LEU A 207 -11.95 -16.98 -7.67
CA LEU A 207 -11.52 -15.58 -7.71
C LEU A 207 -10.98 -15.20 -9.10
N VAL A 208 -10.42 -16.16 -9.84
CA VAL A 208 -9.94 -15.93 -11.21
C VAL A 208 -11.10 -15.91 -12.23
N GLY A 209 -12.15 -16.70 -12.01
CA GLY A 209 -13.23 -16.98 -12.99
C GLY A 209 -14.61 -16.43 -12.65
N GLY A 210 -14.72 -15.38 -11.82
CA GLY A 210 -15.98 -14.70 -11.50
C GLY A 210 -16.71 -14.18 -12.76
N VAL A 211 -18.05 -14.07 -12.70
CA VAL A 211 -18.92 -13.76 -13.85
C VAL A 211 -18.77 -12.31 -14.33
N THR A 212 -18.15 -11.44 -13.53
CA THR A 212 -17.89 -10.03 -13.84
C THR A 212 -16.41 -9.69 -13.65
N GLU A 213 -15.67 -9.60 -14.76
CA GLU A 213 -14.22 -9.29 -14.85
C GLU A 213 -13.26 -10.26 -14.12
N PRO A 214 -12.01 -10.45 -14.60
CA PRO A 214 -11.03 -11.23 -13.85
C PRO A 214 -10.69 -10.50 -12.54
N HIS A 215 -11.05 -11.05 -11.38
CA HIS A 215 -10.61 -10.51 -10.08
C HIS A 215 -9.14 -10.88 -9.79
N GLY A 216 -8.25 -10.67 -10.76
CA GLY A 216 -6.81 -10.86 -10.60
C GLY A 216 -6.27 -10.05 -9.42
N GLU A 217 -6.88 -8.90 -9.15
CA GLU A 217 -6.59 -8.08 -7.97
C GLU A 217 -6.83 -8.83 -6.65
N LEU A 218 -8.01 -9.46 -6.47
CA LEU A 218 -8.25 -10.29 -5.29
C LEU A 218 -7.27 -11.44 -5.20
N LEU A 219 -7.04 -12.13 -6.33
CA LEU A 219 -6.10 -13.23 -6.39
C LEU A 219 -4.71 -12.81 -5.91
N SER A 220 -4.24 -11.62 -6.29
CA SER A 220 -2.94 -11.09 -5.89
C SER A 220 -2.72 -11.07 -4.37
N TYR A 221 -3.76 -10.74 -3.60
CA TYR A 221 -3.71 -10.71 -2.14
C TYR A 221 -3.75 -12.10 -1.48
N PHE A 222 -4.34 -13.09 -2.13
CA PHE A 222 -4.42 -14.45 -1.59
C PHE A 222 -3.30 -15.36 -2.09
N PHE A 223 -2.61 -14.97 -3.15
CA PHE A 223 -1.72 -15.86 -3.86
C PHE A 223 -0.29 -15.82 -3.28
N PHE A 224 -0.13 -16.35 -2.07
CA PHE A 224 1.16 -16.50 -1.39
C PHE A 224 1.99 -17.66 -1.98
N GLU A 225 2.40 -17.50 -3.24
CA GLU A 225 3.18 -18.49 -3.99
C GLU A 225 4.57 -17.94 -4.32
N HIS A 226 5.58 -18.80 -4.23
CA HIS A 226 6.99 -18.39 -4.36
C HIS A 226 7.31 -17.75 -5.72
N HIS A 227 6.87 -18.35 -6.83
CA HIS A 227 7.11 -17.83 -8.17
C HIS A 227 6.33 -16.55 -8.43
N TYR A 228 5.19 -16.36 -7.78
CA TYR A 228 4.50 -15.08 -7.83
C TYR A 228 5.31 -13.98 -7.15
N ALA A 229 5.87 -14.25 -5.96
CA ALA A 229 6.75 -13.30 -5.27
C ALA A 229 8.01 -12.98 -6.10
N GLU A 230 8.63 -13.97 -6.73
CA GLU A 230 9.77 -13.76 -7.65
C GLU A 230 9.38 -12.84 -8.82
N LYS A 231 8.23 -13.11 -9.44
CA LYS A 231 7.68 -12.30 -10.54
C LYS A 231 7.46 -10.84 -10.12
N LEU A 232 6.91 -10.60 -8.92
CA LEU A 232 6.71 -9.25 -8.38
C LEU A 232 8.04 -8.52 -8.16
N ILE A 233 9.08 -9.21 -7.68
CA ILE A 233 10.42 -8.63 -7.51
C ILE A 233 11.02 -8.25 -8.86
N GLU A 234 10.89 -9.09 -9.88
CA GLU A 234 11.35 -8.80 -11.24
C GLU A 234 10.64 -7.59 -11.84
N MET A 235 9.31 -7.53 -11.68
CA MET A 235 8.50 -6.39 -12.11
C MET A 235 8.94 -5.10 -11.42
N GLY A 236 9.06 -5.11 -10.09
CA GLY A 236 9.52 -3.93 -9.33
C GLY A 236 10.91 -3.45 -9.75
N ARG A 237 11.84 -4.37 -10.04
CA ARG A 237 13.18 -4.02 -10.60
C ARG A 237 13.07 -3.37 -11.98
N ALA A 238 12.22 -3.91 -12.85
CA ALA A 238 11.99 -3.34 -14.17
C ALA A 238 11.35 -1.95 -14.07
N ASP A 239 10.40 -1.75 -13.16
CA ASP A 239 9.71 -0.49 -12.93
C ASP A 239 10.67 0.58 -12.40
N ALA A 240 11.53 0.21 -11.45
CA ALA A 240 12.58 1.09 -10.94
C ALA A 240 13.57 1.49 -12.05
N LYS A 241 13.99 0.53 -12.88
CA LYS A 241 14.87 0.80 -14.02
C LYS A 241 14.23 1.77 -15.02
N ARG A 242 12.97 1.57 -15.40
CA ARG A 242 12.24 2.50 -16.29
C ARG A 242 12.14 3.90 -15.69
N ARG A 243 11.94 4.01 -14.37
CA ARG A 243 11.90 5.31 -13.69
C ARG A 243 13.26 6.02 -13.72
N LEU A 244 14.36 5.28 -13.60
CA LEU A 244 15.73 5.82 -13.67
C LEU A 244 16.13 6.25 -15.09
N GLU A 245 15.60 5.57 -16.12
CA GLU A 245 15.87 5.84 -17.53
C GLU A 245 14.98 6.94 -18.13
N ARG A 246 13.88 7.32 -17.46
CA ARG A 246 12.96 8.37 -17.92
C ARG A 246 13.62 9.75 -17.83
N ASP A 247 13.58 10.51 -18.92
CA ASP A 247 14.04 11.90 -18.97
C ASP A 247 13.29 12.80 -17.96
N GLY A 248 14.03 13.71 -17.32
CA GLY A 248 13.50 14.67 -16.34
C GLY A 248 14.14 14.54 -14.95
N GLU A 249 13.66 15.34 -13.99
CA GLU A 249 14.15 15.27 -12.62
C GLU A 249 13.76 13.94 -11.95
N LEU A 250 14.73 13.28 -11.31
CA LEU A 250 14.48 12.04 -10.57
C LEU A 250 13.65 12.30 -9.31
N TRP A 251 13.93 13.41 -8.62
CA TRP A 251 13.24 13.82 -7.40
C TRP A 251 12.13 14.81 -7.72
N GLY A 252 10.87 14.39 -7.54
CA GLY A 252 9.72 15.26 -7.75
C GLY A 252 9.23 15.89 -6.44
N SER A 253 8.74 17.12 -6.54
CA SER A 253 8.08 17.83 -5.43
C SER A 253 6.60 18.12 -5.66
N GLY A 254 6.11 18.03 -6.90
CA GLY A 254 4.69 18.23 -7.23
C GLY A 254 3.83 16.98 -7.01
N PRO A 255 2.49 17.07 -7.08
CA PRO A 255 1.61 15.90 -7.12
C PRO A 255 1.86 15.04 -8.37
N PRO A 256 1.77 13.70 -8.27
CA PRO A 256 1.95 12.83 -9.43
C PRO A 256 0.81 13.06 -10.44
N GLY A 257 1.15 13.08 -11.73
CA GLY A 257 0.22 13.33 -12.84
C GLY A 257 -0.09 14.81 -13.13
N ALA A 258 0.47 15.75 -12.37
CA ALA A 258 0.28 17.19 -12.61
C ALA A 258 1.22 17.79 -13.67
N SER A 259 2.20 17.02 -14.18
CA SER A 259 3.27 17.52 -15.08
C SER A 259 3.49 16.69 -16.34
N ASP A 260 2.54 15.85 -16.76
CA ASP A 260 2.61 15.12 -18.05
C ASP A 260 1.93 15.88 -19.21
N GLY A 261 1.72 17.20 -19.05
CA GLY A 261 1.14 18.07 -20.07
C GLY A 261 2.10 19.21 -20.41
N GLY A 262 3.03 18.95 -21.32
CA GLY A 262 3.91 19.92 -21.96
C GLY A 262 4.35 19.39 -23.31
#